data_AF-A0A2T4VFN0-F1
#
_entry.id   AF-A0A2T4VFN0-F1
#
_cell.length_a   1.000
_cell.length_b   1.000
_cell.length_c   1.000
_cell.angle_alpha   90.00
_cell.angle_beta   90.00
_cell.angle_gamma   90.00
#
_symmetry.space_group_name_H-M   'P 1'
#
loop_
_entity.id
_entity.type
_entity.pdbx_description
1 polymer ?
#
loop_
_entity_poly.entity_id
_entity_poly.type
_entity_poly.pdbx_seq_one_letter_code
_entity_poly.pdbx_strand_id
1 'polypeptide(L)'
;MMSVAVAITGCAHAQQPERRIYVISDDAQGVGTALGTGGSGFRNCDKEQNECFDDCWKTEPLPYPHEKRDGAFYQYCTSECLKVYMECEKANEKKVKELKFSRVDEAIEWIRSHKAQVALGTVVVIAGVAFVITTGGSGALILAPLAL
;
A
#
# COMPACT_ATOMS: atom_id res chain seq x y z
N MET A 1 -42.42 -42.51 -27.02
CA MET A 1 -41.67 -41.24 -27.01
C MET A 1 -41.24 -40.99 -25.57
N MET A 2 -39.97 -41.22 -25.24
CA MET A 2 -39.41 -41.01 -23.89
C MET A 2 -38.83 -39.59 -23.84
N SER A 3 -39.41 -38.76 -22.96
CA SER A 3 -38.96 -37.39 -22.71
C SER A 3 -37.63 -37.40 -21.97
N VAL A 4 -36.60 -36.79 -22.55
CA VAL A 4 -35.32 -36.52 -21.90
C VAL A 4 -35.49 -35.28 -21.04
N ALA A 5 -35.33 -35.42 -19.73
CA ALA A 5 -35.21 -34.29 -18.82
C ALA A 5 -33.77 -33.74 -18.92
N VAL A 6 -33.62 -32.57 -19.54
CA VAL A 6 -32.36 -31.82 -19.55
C VAL A 6 -32.18 -31.19 -18.17
N ALA A 7 -31.23 -31.73 -17.39
CA ALA A 7 -30.76 -31.08 -16.17
C ALA A 7 -29.96 -29.84 -16.58
N ILE A 8 -30.54 -28.66 -16.36
CA ILE A 8 -29.88 -27.37 -16.56
C ILE A 8 -28.91 -27.20 -15.39
N THR A 9 -27.64 -27.52 -15.59
CA THR A 9 -26.58 -27.23 -14.64
C THR A 9 -26.47 -25.72 -14.48
N GLY A 10 -26.81 -25.23 -13.28
CA GLY A 10 -26.83 -23.82 -12.93
C GLY A 10 -25.49 -23.15 -13.19
N CYS A 11 -25.55 -21.94 -13.74
CA CYS A 11 -24.40 -21.11 -14.04
C CYS A 11 -23.56 -20.86 -12.79
N ALA A 12 -22.29 -21.25 -12.82
CA ALA A 12 -21.27 -20.78 -11.90
C ALA A 12 -21.05 -19.29 -12.16
N HIS A 13 -21.89 -18.43 -11.58
CA HIS A 13 -21.67 -17.00 -11.58
C HIS A 13 -20.40 -16.72 -10.78
N ALA A 14 -19.37 -16.22 -11.45
CA ALA A 14 -18.23 -15.59 -10.78
C ALA A 14 -18.81 -14.43 -9.96
N GLN A 15 -18.91 -14.65 -8.64
CA GLN A 15 -19.51 -13.69 -7.73
C GLN A 15 -18.59 -12.48 -7.64
N GLN A 16 -18.94 -11.43 -8.37
CA GLN A 16 -18.18 -10.19 -8.36
C GLN A 16 -18.14 -9.65 -6.93
N PRO A 17 -16.97 -9.36 -6.37
CA PRO A 17 -16.86 -8.88 -5.01
C PRO A 17 -17.58 -7.56 -4.82
N GLU A 18 -18.34 -7.48 -3.73
CA GLU A 18 -18.97 -6.23 -3.30
C GLU A 18 -17.86 -5.23 -2.90
N ARG A 19 -18.03 -3.95 -3.26
CA ARG A 19 -17.11 -2.87 -2.84
C ARG A 19 -17.35 -2.50 -1.37
N ARG A 20 -17.11 -3.45 -0.47
CA ARG A 20 -17.26 -3.28 0.98
C ARG A 20 -15.97 -3.64 1.71
N ILE A 21 -15.92 -3.32 2.99
CA ILE A 21 -14.81 -3.70 3.85
C ILE A 21 -14.89 -5.20 4.18
N TYR A 22 -13.77 -5.91 4.05
CA TYR A 22 -13.64 -7.30 4.48
C TYR A 22 -12.63 -7.42 5.63
N VAL A 23 -12.99 -8.12 6.70
CA VAL A 23 -12.08 -8.35 7.83
C VAL A 23 -11.24 -9.59 7.57
N ILE A 24 -9.92 -9.47 7.64
CA ILE A 24 -8.96 -10.56 7.49
C ILE A 24 -8.67 -11.22 8.85
N SER A 25 -8.45 -10.41 9.88
CA SER A 25 -8.27 -10.83 11.28
C SER A 25 -8.53 -9.70 12.27
N ASP A 26 -8.82 -10.04 13.52
CA ASP A 26 -9.13 -9.09 14.60
C ASP A 26 -7.93 -8.24 15.06
N ASP A 27 -6.71 -8.68 14.72
CA ASP A 27 -5.47 -7.95 14.94
C ASP A 27 -4.59 -7.94 13.68
N ALA A 28 -3.74 -6.93 13.55
CA ALA A 28 -2.75 -6.80 12.49
C ALA A 28 -1.33 -7.27 12.92
N GLN A 29 -1.21 -8.06 14.00
CA GLN A 29 0.11 -8.53 14.43
C GLN A 29 0.71 -9.47 13.38
N GLY A 30 2.04 -9.39 13.25
CA GLY A 30 2.78 -10.20 12.28
C GLY A 30 2.64 -9.74 10.83
N VAL A 31 1.88 -8.68 10.53
CA VAL A 31 1.79 -8.15 9.17
C VAL A 31 3.10 -7.44 8.79
N GLY A 32 3.69 -7.85 7.68
CA GLY A 32 4.90 -7.24 7.13
C GLY A 32 6.20 -7.51 7.91
N THR A 33 6.19 -8.39 8.91
CA THR A 33 7.38 -8.66 9.74
C THR A 33 8.56 -9.28 8.98
N ALA A 34 8.30 -10.02 7.90
CA ALA A 34 9.37 -10.56 7.04
C ALA A 34 9.94 -9.49 6.08
N LEU A 35 9.36 -8.29 6.04
CA LEU A 35 9.84 -7.17 5.21
C LEU A 35 10.92 -6.32 5.92
N GLY A 36 11.38 -6.73 7.10
CA GLY A 36 12.57 -6.17 7.76
C GLY A 36 12.43 -4.73 8.29
N THR A 37 11.22 -4.18 8.29
CA THR A 37 10.93 -2.83 8.76
C THR A 37 9.70 -2.93 9.68
N GLY A 38 9.80 -2.46 10.92
CA GLY A 38 8.79 -2.63 11.98
C GLY A 38 7.49 -1.85 11.76
N GLY A 39 6.95 -1.81 10.54
CA GLY A 39 5.76 -1.09 10.12
C GLY A 39 5.69 -1.06 8.60
N SER A 40 4.54 -1.49 8.06
CA SER A 40 4.06 -1.46 6.66
C SER A 40 5.01 -1.81 5.50
N GLY A 41 6.32 -1.96 5.65
CA GLY A 41 7.25 -2.01 4.52
C GLY A 41 7.41 -0.68 3.79
N PHE A 42 6.55 0.31 4.01
CA PHE A 42 6.55 1.61 3.34
C PHE A 42 7.40 2.63 4.09
N ARG A 43 8.16 3.44 3.35
CA ARG A 43 8.92 4.57 3.87
C ARG A 43 7.97 5.73 4.17
N ASN A 44 8.24 6.52 5.21
CA ASN A 44 7.48 7.72 5.51
C ASN A 44 8.10 8.90 4.75
N CYS A 45 7.62 9.16 3.54
CA CYS A 45 8.23 10.12 2.63
C CYS A 45 8.14 11.57 3.13
N ASP A 46 7.06 11.94 3.83
CA ASP A 46 6.93 13.25 4.47
C ASP A 46 8.01 13.44 5.56
N LYS A 47 8.21 12.43 6.40
CA LYS A 47 9.23 12.48 7.46
C LYS A 47 10.63 12.60 6.84
N GLU A 48 10.96 11.78 5.84
CA GLU A 48 12.26 11.83 5.18
C GLU A 48 12.49 13.14 4.44
N GLN A 49 11.47 13.71 3.81
CA GLN A 49 11.56 15.03 3.17
C GLN A 49 11.82 16.13 4.20
N ASN A 50 11.12 16.09 5.33
CA ASN A 50 11.30 17.05 6.41
C ASN A 50 12.70 16.96 7.04
N GLU A 51 13.19 15.73 7.26
CA GLU A 51 14.56 15.49 7.74
C GLU A 51 15.60 15.99 6.74
N CYS A 52 15.43 15.70 5.44
CA CYS A 52 16.29 16.25 4.39
C CYS A 52 16.32 17.78 4.40
N PHE A 53 15.15 18.41 4.56
CA PHE A 53 15.06 19.87 4.54
C PHE A 53 15.76 20.48 5.74
N ASP A 54 15.54 19.92 6.93
CA ASP A 54 16.18 20.36 8.17
C ASP A 54 17.71 20.26 8.08
N ASP A 55 18.23 19.13 7.56
CA ASP A 55 19.65 18.91 7.33
C ASP A 55 20.22 19.91 6.30
N CYS A 56 19.53 20.11 5.17
CA CYS A 56 19.96 21.05 4.14
C CYS A 56 20.04 22.49 4.68
N TRP A 57 19.01 22.93 5.42
CA TRP A 57 18.95 24.29 5.94
C TRP A 57 20.06 24.57 6.97
N LYS A 58 20.43 23.55 7.76
CA LYS A 58 21.46 23.63 8.80
C LYS A 58 22.88 23.34 8.29
N THR A 59 23.02 22.85 7.06
CA THR A 59 24.32 22.46 6.50
C THR A 59 25.32 23.62 6.46
N GLU A 60 26.56 23.34 6.89
CA GLU A 60 27.71 24.24 6.81
C GLU A 60 28.98 23.49 6.33
N PRO A 61 29.79 24.08 5.42
CA PRO A 61 29.57 25.37 4.75
C PRO A 61 28.39 25.31 3.77
N LEU A 62 27.79 26.46 3.48
CA LEU A 62 26.69 26.53 2.52
C LEU A 62 27.15 26.02 1.14
N PRO A 63 26.31 25.21 0.46
CA PRO A 63 26.64 24.73 -0.87
C PRO A 63 26.70 25.89 -1.87
N TYR A 64 27.75 25.93 -2.69
CA TYR A 64 27.88 26.90 -3.78
C TYR A 64 26.65 26.83 -4.72
N PRO A 65 26.10 27.96 -5.19
CA PRO A 65 26.59 29.34 -5.08
C PRO A 65 26.00 30.13 -3.89
N HIS A 66 25.45 29.46 -2.87
CA HIS A 66 24.76 30.13 -1.77
C HIS A 66 25.75 30.65 -0.72
N GLU A 67 25.67 31.95 -0.43
CA GLU A 67 26.49 32.61 0.59
C GLU A 67 25.70 32.91 1.88
N LYS A 68 24.37 32.84 1.81
CA LYS A 68 23.47 33.14 2.92
C LYS A 68 22.20 32.30 2.87
N ARG A 69 21.57 32.13 4.03
CA ARG A 69 20.27 31.47 4.18
C ARG A 69 19.15 32.44 3.79
N ASP A 70 18.89 32.55 2.48
CA ASP A 70 17.86 33.41 1.92
C ASP A 70 16.78 32.60 1.16
N GLY A 71 15.87 33.31 0.50
CA GLY A 71 14.82 32.67 -0.30
C GLY A 71 15.37 31.79 -1.42
N ALA A 72 16.52 32.13 -2.02
CA ALA A 72 17.13 31.30 -3.05
C ALA A 72 17.67 29.99 -2.46
N PHE A 73 18.30 30.06 -1.28
CA PHE A 73 18.74 28.85 -0.57
C PHE A 73 17.56 28.00 -0.07
N TYR A 74 16.47 28.62 0.38
CA TYR A 74 15.24 27.90 0.75
C TYR A 74 14.68 27.11 -0.43
N GLN A 75 14.59 27.74 -1.61
CA GLN A 75 14.13 27.08 -2.83
C GLN A 75 15.07 25.96 -3.26
N TYR A 76 16.38 26.16 -3.13
CA TYR A 76 17.37 25.11 -3.36
C TYR A 76 17.09 23.88 -2.48
N CYS A 77 17.04 24.04 -1.16
CA CYS A 77 16.76 22.93 -0.23
C CYS A 77 15.40 22.27 -0.51
N THR A 78 14.37 23.06 -0.79
CA THR A 78 13.05 22.54 -1.16
C THR A 78 13.13 21.67 -2.41
N SER A 79 13.84 22.14 -3.44
CA SER A 79 13.95 21.43 -4.73
C SER A 79 14.75 20.14 -4.63
N GLU A 80 15.83 20.12 -3.85
CA GLU A 80 16.64 18.92 -3.62
C GLU A 80 15.86 17.90 -2.79
N CYS A 81 15.20 18.34 -1.71
CA CYS A 81 14.46 17.43 -0.85
C CYS A 81 13.15 16.94 -1.47
N LEU A 82 12.58 17.68 -2.44
CA LEU A 82 11.50 17.15 -3.27
C LEU A 82 11.95 15.93 -4.09
N LYS A 83 13.21 15.87 -4.54
CA LYS A 83 13.74 14.68 -5.23
C LYS A 83 13.76 13.47 -4.29
N VAL A 84 14.19 13.66 -3.04
CA VAL A 84 14.18 12.62 -2.00
C VAL A 84 12.76 12.10 -1.77
N TYR A 85 11.79 12.99 -1.65
CA TYR A 85 10.38 12.63 -1.53
C TYR A 85 9.91 11.78 -2.72
N MET A 86 10.16 12.22 -3.95
CA MET A 86 9.74 11.51 -5.16
C MET A 86 10.42 10.14 -5.31
N GLU A 87 11.69 10.02 -4.92
CA GLU A 87 12.39 8.74 -4.88
C GLU A 87 11.82 7.79 -3.82
N CYS A 88 11.47 8.33 -2.65
CA CYS A 88 10.79 7.60 -1.60
C CYS A 88 9.43 7.08 -2.08
N GLU A 89 8.61 7.93 -2.69
CA GLU A 89 7.31 7.56 -3.26
C GLU A 89 7.47 6.49 -4.34
N LYS A 90 8.41 6.65 -5.26
CA LYS A 90 8.70 5.63 -6.28
C LYS A 90 9.16 4.30 -5.68
N ALA A 91 9.90 4.34 -4.58
CA ALA A 91 10.30 3.13 -3.87
C ALA A 91 9.10 2.47 -3.17
N ASN A 92 8.19 3.27 -2.62
CA ASN A 92 6.93 2.82 -2.05
C ASN A 92 6.02 2.20 -3.12
N GLU A 93 5.84 2.85 -4.27
CA GLU A 93 5.11 2.31 -5.42
C GLU A 93 5.65 0.95 -5.87
N LYS A 94 6.99 0.79 -5.95
CA LYS A 94 7.61 -0.50 -6.28
C LYS A 94 7.34 -1.60 -5.25
N LYS A 95 7.03 -1.23 -4.00
CA LYS A 95 6.62 -2.16 -2.94
C LYS A 95 5.14 -2.48 -2.97
N VAL A 96 4.33 -1.73 -3.74
CA VAL A 96 2.96 -2.10 -4.07
C VAL A 96 3.00 -3.33 -4.97
N LYS A 97 3.11 -4.51 -4.34
CA LYS A 97 2.84 -5.78 -5.02
C LYS A 97 1.34 -5.87 -5.20
N GLU A 98 0.89 -5.90 -6.43
CA GLU A 98 -0.51 -6.20 -6.74
C GLU A 98 -0.73 -7.71 -6.52
N LEU A 99 -1.58 -8.07 -5.55
CA LEU A 99 -2.00 -9.46 -5.37
C LEU A 99 -3.31 -9.67 -6.13
N LYS A 100 -3.37 -10.68 -7.00
CA LYS A 100 -4.54 -10.97 -7.83
C LYS A 100 -5.20 -12.26 -7.38
N PHE A 101 -6.50 -12.19 -7.13
CA PHE A 101 -7.32 -13.34 -6.75
C PHE A 101 -8.60 -13.38 -7.58
N SER A 102 -9.13 -14.58 -7.78
CA SER A 102 -10.42 -14.72 -8.46
C SER A 102 -11.59 -14.62 -7.49
N ARG A 103 -11.36 -14.85 -6.19
CA ARG A 103 -12.40 -14.85 -5.17
C ARG A 103 -11.93 -14.22 -3.86
N VAL A 104 -12.88 -13.72 -3.08
CA VAL A 104 -12.61 -13.03 -1.81
C VAL A 104 -12.08 -13.97 -0.74
N ASP A 105 -12.66 -15.16 -0.63
CA ASP A 105 -12.25 -16.18 0.33
C ASP A 105 -10.80 -16.62 0.10
N GLU A 106 -10.44 -16.84 -1.16
CA GLU A 106 -9.05 -17.15 -1.57
C GLU A 106 -8.08 -16.03 -1.16
N ALA A 107 -8.44 -14.77 -1.42
CA ALA A 107 -7.62 -13.62 -1.03
C ALA A 107 -7.41 -13.55 0.49
N ILE A 108 -8.49 -13.68 1.26
CA ILE A 108 -8.44 -13.60 2.72
C ILE A 108 -7.61 -14.75 3.30
N GLU A 109 -7.80 -15.97 2.83
CA GLU A 109 -7.07 -17.14 3.31
C GLU A 109 -5.58 -17.05 2.99
N TRP A 110 -5.25 -16.60 1.78
CA TRP A 110 -3.86 -16.38 1.39
C TRP A 110 -3.19 -15.30 2.25
N ILE A 111 -3.83 -14.15 2.45
CA ILE A 111 -3.26 -13.05 3.27
C ILE A 111 -3.10 -13.50 4.73
N ARG A 112 -4.06 -14.26 5.27
CA ARG A 112 -3.99 -14.80 6.64
C ARG A 112 -2.82 -15.77 6.81
N SER A 113 -2.52 -16.59 5.81
CA SER A 113 -1.38 -17.52 5.83
C SER A 113 -0.04 -16.85 5.51
N HIS A 114 -0.05 -15.67 4.89
CA HIS A 114 1.15 -14.95 4.43
C HIS A 114 1.34 -13.57 5.09
N LYS A 115 0.74 -13.32 6.26
CA LYS A 115 0.77 -12.00 6.95
C LYS A 115 2.17 -11.37 6.99
N ALA A 116 3.20 -12.16 7.33
CA ALA A 116 4.58 -11.68 7.42
C ALA A 116 5.13 -11.10 6.11
N GLN A 117 4.62 -11.54 4.97
CA GLN A 117 5.09 -11.17 3.64
C GLN A 117 4.27 -10.05 2.99
N VAL A 118 3.20 -9.60 3.66
CA VAL A 118 2.23 -8.64 3.13
C VAL A 118 2.31 -7.33 3.91
N ALA A 119 2.27 -6.21 3.19
CA ALA A 119 2.41 -4.88 3.73
C ALA A 119 1.05 -4.18 3.90
N LEU A 120 0.91 -3.32 4.92
CA LEU A 120 -0.20 -2.35 4.93
C LEU A 120 0.00 -1.39 3.76
N GLY A 121 -1.01 -1.18 2.92
CA GLY A 121 -0.90 -0.45 1.66
C GLY A 121 -0.76 -1.35 0.43
N THR A 122 -0.60 -2.67 0.60
CA THR A 122 -0.64 -3.63 -0.50
C THR A 122 -2.00 -3.58 -1.20
N VAL A 123 -1.97 -3.43 -2.53
CA VAL A 123 -3.18 -3.47 -3.38
C VAL A 123 -3.52 -4.92 -3.69
N VAL A 124 -4.77 -5.29 -3.46
CA VAL A 124 -5.33 -6.62 -3.71
C VAL A 124 -6.46 -6.49 -4.71
N VAL A 125 -6.30 -7.06 -5.89
CA VAL A 125 -7.33 -7.07 -6.94
C VAL A 125 -8.05 -8.41 -6.92
N ILE A 126 -9.35 -8.37 -6.65
CA ILE A 126 -10.21 -9.55 -6.55
C ILE A 126 -11.26 -9.45 -7.65
N ALA A 127 -11.24 -10.38 -8.60
CA ALA A 127 -12.14 -10.41 -9.76
C ALA A 127 -12.38 -9.03 -10.41
N GLY A 128 -11.30 -8.26 -10.58
CA GLY A 128 -11.32 -6.94 -11.23
C GLY A 128 -11.66 -5.76 -10.32
N VAL A 129 -11.89 -5.97 -9.02
CA VAL A 129 -12.12 -4.89 -8.05
C VAL A 129 -10.88 -4.72 -7.17
N ALA A 130 -10.40 -3.48 -7.04
CA ALA A 130 -9.20 -3.16 -6.27
C ALA A 130 -9.53 -2.86 -4.80
N PHE A 131 -8.74 -3.44 -3.91
CA PHE A 131 -8.78 -3.24 -2.47
C PHE A 131 -7.37 -2.88 -1.98
N VAL A 132 -7.28 -2.30 -0.79
CA VAL A 132 -6.02 -2.06 -0.09
C VAL A 132 -6.04 -2.71 1.28
N ILE A 133 -4.92 -3.33 1.66
CA ILE A 133 -4.73 -3.89 3.01
C ILE A 133 -4.46 -2.74 3.97
N THR A 134 -5.28 -2.60 5.00
CA THR A 134 -5.15 -1.54 6.00
C THR A 134 -5.63 -2.02 7.36
N THR A 135 -5.55 -1.17 8.38
CA THR A 135 -6.08 -1.43 9.70
C THR A 135 -7.41 -0.72 9.93
N GLY A 136 -8.38 -1.42 10.51
CA GLY A 136 -9.60 -0.81 11.02
C GLY A 136 -9.35 -0.07 12.35
N GLY A 137 -10.32 0.73 12.79
CA GLY A 137 -10.21 1.52 14.03
C GLY A 137 -10.00 0.69 15.32
N SER A 138 -10.28 -0.62 15.28
CA SER A 138 -10.01 -1.57 16.38
C SER A 138 -8.61 -2.20 16.32
N GLY A 139 -7.79 -1.89 15.31
CA GLY A 139 -6.53 -2.60 15.05
C GLY A 139 -6.69 -3.89 14.22
N ALA A 140 -7.91 -4.21 13.79
CA ALA A 140 -8.18 -5.34 12.90
C ALA A 140 -7.53 -5.16 11.52
N LEU A 141 -7.03 -6.23 10.93
CA LEU A 141 -6.53 -6.24 9.56
C LEU A 141 -7.71 -6.36 8.60
N ILE A 142 -7.85 -5.43 7.66
CA ILE A 142 -8.98 -5.35 6.74
C ILE A 142 -8.53 -5.14 5.28
N LEU A 143 -9.39 -5.53 4.35
CA LEU A 143 -9.39 -5.07 2.96
C LEU A 143 -10.42 -3.95 2.82
N ALA A 144 -9.95 -2.74 2.53
CA ALA A 144 -10.81 -1.62 2.20
C ALA A 144 -10.92 -1.45 0.68
N PRO A 145 -12.12 -1.22 0.11
CA PRO A 145 -12.26 -1.00 -1.32
C PRO A 145 -11.58 0.31 -1.72
N LEU A 146 -10.80 0.28 -2.80
CA LEU A 146 -10.25 1.50 -3.39
C LEU A 146 -11.35 2.17 -4.22
N ALA A 147 -11.75 3.36 -3.79
CA ALA A 147 -12.56 4.25 -4.62
C ALA A 147 -11.61 4.98 -5.58
N LEU A 148 -11.57 4.52 -6.83
CA LEU A 148 -11.06 5.28 -7.97
C LEU A 148 -12.23 5.99 -8.66
#